data_AF-A0A944LBM8-F1
#
_entry.id   AF-A0A944LBM8-F1
#
_cell.length_a   1.000
_cell.length_b   1.000
_cell.length_c   1.000
_cell.angle_alpha   90.00
_cell.angle_beta   90.00
_cell.angle_gamma   90.00
#
_symmetry.space_group_name_H-M   'P 1'
#
loop_
_entity.id
_entity.type
_entity.pdbx_description
1 polymer ?
#
loop_
_entity_poly.entity_id
_entity_poly.type
_entity_poly.pdbx_seq_one_letter_code
_entity_poly.pdbx_strand_id
1 'polypeptide(L)'
;MDVTTLTLDQVRILSSTAEDHFQDRKSARIAPAKLTKTMSAFANADGGELLVGIEDDGTWAGLAEIEGFNGHLQAMEPLFPYGSEFKYEFFQHPSEQTYVLVSCA
;
A
#
# COMPACT_ATOMS: atom_id res chain seq x y z
N MET A 1 5.71 -2.24 -13.34
CA MET A 1 4.42 -2.01 -12.68
C MET A 1 3.63 -3.30 -12.80
N ASP A 2 3.59 -4.08 -11.72
CA ASP A 2 2.82 -5.31 -11.68
C ASP A 2 1.44 -4.99 -11.07
N VAL A 3 0.38 -5.34 -11.79
CA VAL A 3 -1.02 -5.19 -11.35
C VAL A 3 -1.59 -6.59 -11.22
N THR A 4 -2.01 -6.93 -10.01
CA THR A 4 -2.66 -8.20 -9.71
C THR A 4 -4.14 -7.95 -9.43
N THR A 5 -5.01 -8.54 -10.23
CA THR A 5 -6.46 -8.50 -9.97
C THR A 5 -6.81 -9.51 -8.87
N LEU A 6 -7.38 -9.01 -7.77
CA LEU A 6 -7.77 -9.83 -6.63
C LEU A 6 -9.16 -10.47 -6.85
N THR A 7 -9.46 -11.47 -6.03
CA THR A 7 -10.82 -12.01 -5.91
C THR A 7 -11.56 -11.37 -4.73
N LEU A 8 -12.89 -11.48 -4.70
CA LEU A 8 -13.71 -10.96 -3.59
C LEU A 8 -13.31 -11.55 -2.24
N ASP A 9 -12.83 -12.80 -2.23
CA ASP A 9 -12.34 -13.47 -1.04
C ASP A 9 -11.00 -12.86 -0.57
N GLN A 10 -10.07 -12.62 -1.49
CA GLN A 10 -8.79 -11.95 -1.20
C GLN A 10 -8.99 -10.54 -0.64
N VAL A 11 -9.93 -9.77 -1.20
CA VAL A 11 -10.28 -8.43 -0.69
C VAL A 11 -10.81 -8.54 0.75
N ARG A 12 -11.69 -9.51 1.03
CA ARG A 12 -12.20 -9.74 2.39
C ARG A 12 -11.09 -10.12 3.35
N ILE A 13 -10.15 -10.97 2.92
CA ILE A 13 -8.99 -11.35 3.73
C ILE A 13 -8.14 -10.12 4.03
N LEU A 14 -7.76 -9.34 3.02
CA LEU A 14 -6.98 -8.10 3.20
C LEU A 14 -7.67 -7.09 4.13
N SER A 15 -8.99 -6.99 4.04
CA SER A 15 -9.84 -6.14 4.90
C SER A 15 -9.95 -6.68 6.33
N SER A 16 -10.00 -8.01 6.51
CA SER A 16 -10.23 -8.68 7.80
C SER A 16 -8.96 -9.12 8.52
N THR A 17 -7.81 -9.15 7.84
CA THR A 17 -6.51 -9.41 8.47
C THR A 17 -6.34 -8.36 9.59
N ALA A 18 -5.92 -8.75 10.78
CA ALA A 18 -5.69 -7.77 11.84
C ALA A 18 -4.45 -6.95 11.49
N GLU A 19 -4.48 -5.62 11.67
CA GLU A 19 -3.27 -4.81 11.65
C GLU A 19 -2.30 -5.36 12.69
N ASP A 20 -1.27 -6.05 12.23
CA ASP A 20 -0.15 -6.48 13.06
C ASP A 20 0.91 -5.37 13.09
N HIS A 21 1.90 -5.48 13.98
CA HIS A 21 2.98 -4.49 14.10
C HIS A 21 3.76 -4.26 12.79
N PHE A 22 3.67 -5.21 11.86
CA PHE A 22 4.33 -5.16 10.56
C PHE A 22 3.41 -4.73 9.41
N GLN A 23 2.09 -4.60 9.61
CA GLN A 23 1.14 -4.20 8.57
C GLN A 23 0.49 -2.86 8.91
N ASP A 24 0.81 -1.80 8.16
CA ASP A 24 0.18 -0.47 8.33
C ASP A 24 -0.79 -0.21 7.16
N ARG A 25 -2.04 0.13 7.50
CA ARG A 25 -3.05 0.54 6.52
C ARG A 25 -3.19 2.04 6.51
N LYS A 26 -3.29 2.60 5.32
CA LYS A 26 -3.58 4.02 5.12
C LYS A 26 -4.56 4.23 3.99
N SER A 27 -5.46 5.19 4.18
CA SER A 27 -6.35 5.65 3.13
C SER A 27 -5.54 6.21 1.96
N ALA A 28 -6.01 6.07 0.73
CA ALA A 28 -5.33 6.59 -0.47
C ALA A 28 -5.22 8.12 -0.53
N ARG A 29 -5.86 8.83 0.41
CA ARG A 29 -5.77 10.29 0.56
C ARG A 29 -4.68 10.72 1.54
N ILE A 30 -3.89 9.78 2.07
CA ILE A 30 -2.85 10.13 3.02
C ILE A 30 -1.80 11.04 2.36
N ALA A 31 -1.29 11.99 3.13
CA ALA A 31 -0.19 12.83 2.69
C ALA A 31 1.06 11.96 2.38
N PRO A 32 1.71 12.15 1.22
CA PRO A 32 2.93 11.41 0.86
C PRO A 32 4.02 11.50 1.93
N ALA A 33 4.14 12.64 2.61
CA ALA A 33 5.08 12.85 3.70
C ALA A 33 4.86 11.97 4.94
N LYS A 34 3.65 11.43 5.15
CA LYS A 34 3.41 10.47 6.24
C LYS A 34 3.86 9.06 5.84
N LEU A 35 3.65 8.68 4.58
CA LEU A 35 4.12 7.39 4.06
C LEU A 35 5.62 7.27 4.17
N THR A 36 6.37 8.32 3.84
CA THR A 36 7.83 8.30 3.97
C THR A 36 8.30 8.03 5.39
N LYS A 37 7.56 8.51 6.39
CA LYS A 37 7.86 8.27 7.81
C LYS A 37 7.60 6.82 8.20
N THR A 38 6.44 6.26 7.83
CA THR A 38 6.12 4.85 8.07
C THR A 38 7.13 3.94 7.37
N MET A 39 7.48 4.28 6.14
CA MET A 39 8.43 3.55 5.33
C MET A 39 9.84 3.54 5.93
N SER A 40 10.29 4.71 6.41
CA SER A 40 11.55 4.81 7.13
C SER A 40 11.53 3.96 8.40
N ALA A 41 10.40 3.86 9.08
CA ALA A 41 10.28 3.01 10.26
C ALA A 41 10.41 1.52 9.90
N PHE A 42 9.75 1.05 8.84
CA PHE A 42 9.86 -0.34 8.37
C PHE A 42 11.28 -0.72 7.93
N ALA A 43 11.96 0.16 7.20
CA ALA A 43 13.35 -0.05 6.82
C ALA A 43 14.29 -0.19 8.04
N ASN A 44 13.92 0.35 9.20
CA ASN A 44 14.66 0.18 10.45
C ASN A 44 14.16 -0.99 11.32
N ALA A 45 12.98 -1.57 11.03
CA ALA A 45 12.26 -2.49 11.91
C ALA A 45 12.23 -3.95 11.40
N ASP A 46 13.25 -4.39 10.65
CA ASP A 46 13.30 -5.74 10.04
C ASP A 46 12.22 -5.96 8.95
N GLY A 47 11.74 -4.87 8.36
CA GLY A 47 10.77 -4.87 7.25
C GLY A 47 9.34 -4.59 7.66
N GLY A 48 8.45 -4.54 6.66
CA GLY A 48 7.03 -4.31 6.89
C GLY A 48 6.21 -4.15 5.60
N GLU A 49 4.90 -4.23 5.75
CA GLU A 49 3.96 -4.12 4.65
C GLU A 49 3.06 -2.89 4.85
N LEU A 50 3.03 -2.04 3.84
CA LEU A 50 2.24 -0.81 3.81
C LEU A 50 1.17 -0.93 2.74
N LEU A 51 -0.08 -0.80 3.17
CA LEU A 51 -1.25 -0.88 2.31
C LEU A 51 -1.87 0.49 2.18
N VAL A 52 -1.86 1.04 0.97
CA VAL A 52 -2.40 2.35 0.65
C VAL A 52 -3.66 2.20 -0.18
N GLY A 53 -4.77 2.73 0.33
CA GLY A 53 -6.12 2.54 -0.21
C GLY A 53 -6.97 1.56 0.59
N ILE A 54 -6.57 1.25 1.82
CA ILE A 54 -7.41 0.56 2.80
C ILE A 54 -7.42 1.42 4.06
N GLU A 55 -8.60 1.68 4.61
CA GLU A 55 -8.74 2.41 5.87
C GLU A 55 -8.27 1.53 7.04
N ASP A 56 -7.95 2.15 8.16
CA ASP A 56 -7.57 1.50 9.43
C ASP A 56 -8.64 0.46 9.85
N ASP A 57 -9.93 0.83 9.72
CA ASP A 57 -11.09 -0.04 10.00
C ASP A 57 -11.25 -1.20 8.99
N GLY A 58 -10.30 -1.40 8.07
CA GLY A 58 -10.34 -2.43 7.03
C GLY A 58 -11.24 -2.09 5.84
N THR A 59 -11.86 -0.91 5.81
CA THR A 59 -12.71 -0.48 4.69
C THR A 59 -11.87 -0.28 3.42
N TRP A 60 -12.26 -0.92 2.33
CA TRP A 60 -11.60 -0.74 1.04
C TRP A 60 -11.86 0.68 0.50
N ALA A 61 -10.81 1.47 0.38
CA ALA A 61 -10.85 2.88 -0.03
C ALA A 61 -9.79 3.18 -1.09
N GLY A 62 -9.70 2.29 -2.09
CA GLY A 62 -8.78 2.40 -3.22
C GLY A 62 -9.13 3.54 -4.17
N LEU A 63 -8.22 3.84 -5.10
CA LEU A 63 -8.41 4.86 -6.14
C LEU A 63 -8.87 4.23 -7.44
N ALA A 64 -9.64 4.95 -8.26
CA ALA A 64 -10.04 4.47 -9.57
C ALA A 64 -8.86 4.39 -10.58
N GLU A 65 -7.78 5.11 -10.32
CA GLU A 65 -6.61 5.20 -11.19
C GLU A 65 -5.31 5.03 -10.38
N ILE A 66 -4.36 4.29 -10.95
CA ILE A 66 -3.03 4.09 -10.34
C ILE A 66 -2.23 5.39 -10.29
N GLU A 67 -2.53 6.34 -11.17
CA GLU A 67 -1.86 7.64 -11.27
C GLU A 67 -2.02 8.49 -10.00
N GLY A 68 -3.12 8.29 -9.26
CA GLY A 68 -3.30 8.91 -7.95
C GLY A 68 -2.24 8.51 -6.92
N PHE A 69 -1.56 7.37 -7.12
CA PHE A 69 -0.44 6.94 -6.30
C PHE A 69 0.91 7.47 -6.78
N ASN A 70 1.01 8.15 -7.93
CA ASN A 70 2.29 8.68 -8.42
C ASN A 70 2.94 9.63 -7.40
N GLY A 71 2.15 10.49 -6.76
CA GLY A 71 2.65 11.38 -5.70
C GLY A 71 3.18 10.62 -4.48
N HIS A 72 2.66 9.43 -4.22
CA HIS A 72 3.11 8.55 -3.13
C HIS A 72 4.43 7.90 -3.51
N LEU A 73 4.50 7.31 -4.70
CA LEU A 73 5.70 6.69 -5.26
C LEU A 73 6.86 7.68 -5.30
N GLN A 74 6.64 8.89 -5.82
CA GLN A 74 7.68 9.93 -5.91
C GLN A 74 8.24 10.33 -4.53
N ALA A 75 7.43 10.25 -3.48
CA ALA A 75 7.89 10.54 -2.13
C ALA A 75 8.69 9.39 -1.52
N MET A 76 8.40 8.15 -1.90
CA MET A 76 9.09 6.94 -1.41
C MET A 76 10.37 6.64 -2.20
N GLU A 77 10.43 7.00 -3.47
CA GLU A 77 11.58 6.82 -4.37
C GLU A 77 12.94 7.26 -3.76
N PRO A 78 13.07 8.46 -3.16
CA PRO A 78 14.33 8.89 -2.55
C PRO A 78 14.72 8.12 -1.27
N LEU A 79 13.79 7.42 -0.62
CA LEU A 79 14.09 6.62 0.58
C LEU A 79 14.79 5.31 0.22
N PHE A 80 14.64 4.84 -1.02
CA PHE A 80 15.17 3.57 -1.48
C PHE A 80 16.10 3.76 -2.69
N PRO A 81 17.27 4.40 -2.48
CA PRO A 81 18.20 4.73 -3.58
C PRO A 81 18.75 3.51 -4.32
N TYR A 82 18.63 2.29 -3.76
CA TYR A 82 19.16 1.06 -4.34
C TYR A 82 18.10 0.12 -4.91
N GLY A 83 16.80 0.45 -4.82
CA GLY A 83 15.71 -0.28 -5.47
C GLY A 83 15.63 -1.81 -5.23
N SER A 84 16.37 -2.34 -4.25
CA SER A 84 16.61 -3.79 -4.11
C SER A 84 15.87 -4.45 -2.95
N GLU A 85 15.49 -3.69 -1.92
CA GLU A 85 14.76 -4.22 -0.76
C GLU A 85 13.28 -3.85 -0.76
N PHE A 86 12.86 -2.85 -1.56
CA PHE A 86 11.48 -2.38 -1.54
C PHE A 86 10.71 -2.76 -2.81
N LYS A 87 9.62 -3.51 -2.66
CA LYS A 87 8.71 -3.90 -3.75
C LYS A 87 7.37 -3.25 -3.56
N TYR A 88 6.77 -2.79 -4.66
CA TYR A 88 5.40 -2.32 -4.67
C TYR A 88 4.60 -3.05 -5.74
N GLU A 89 3.37 -3.39 -5.39
CA GLU A 89 2.41 -4.10 -6.22
C GLU A 89 1.08 -3.37 -6.15
N PHE A 90 0.35 -3.36 -7.27
CA PHE A 90 -0.97 -2.78 -7.32
C PHE A 90 -2.01 -3.88 -7.32
N PHE A 91 -2.92 -3.84 -6.36
CA PHE A 91 -4.02 -4.79 -6.29
C PHE A 91 -5.30 -4.14 -6.79
N GLN A 92 -5.90 -4.75 -7.81
CA GLN A 92 -7.15 -4.29 -8.38
C GLN A 92 -8.34 -5.02 -7.76
N HIS A 93 -9.34 -4.26 -7.33
CA HIS A 93 -10.59 -4.78 -6.84
C HIS A 93 -11.44 -5.35 -8.00
N PRO A 94 -11.96 -6.59 -7.91
CA PRO A 94 -12.67 -7.24 -9.01
C PRO A 94 -14.02 -6.61 -9.39
N SER A 95 -14.79 -6.12 -8.41
CA SER A 95 -16.09 -5.46 -8.69
C SER A 95 -16.00 -3.94 -8.88
N GLU A 96 -15.34 -3.23 -7.96
CA GLU A 96 -15.25 -1.76 -8.00
C GLU A 96 -14.19 -1.22 -8.97
N GLN A 97 -13.31 -2.08 -9.51
CA GLN A 97 -12.21 -1.70 -10.43
C GLN A 97 -11.25 -0.64 -9.88
N THR A 98 -11.26 -0.41 -8.57
CA THR A 98 -10.31 0.44 -7.85
C THR A 98 -9.00 -0.28 -7.60
N TYR A 99 -7.93 0.48 -7.39
CA TYR A 99 -6.58 0.02 -7.13
C TYR A 99 -6.16 0.40 -5.71
N VAL A 100 -5.46 -0.50 -5.05
CA VAL A 100 -4.70 -0.24 -3.83
C VAL A 100 -3.24 -0.51 -4.11
N LEU A 101 -2.37 0.30 -3.51
CA LEU A 101 -0.93 0.12 -3.57
C LEU A 101 -0.51 -0.67 -2.34
N VAL A 102 0.10 -1.82 -2.55
CA VAL A 102 0.72 -2.60 -1.48
C VAL A 102 2.22 -2.51 -1.68
N SER A 103 2.94 -2.29 -0.59
CA SER A 103 4.38 -2.25 -0.66
C SER A 103 5.04 -2.99 0.49
N CYS A 104 6.05 -3.78 0.17
CA CYS A 104 6.80 -4.64 1.07
C CYS A 104 8.25 -4.12 1.13
N ALA A 105 8.69 -3.78 2.34
CA ALA A 105 10.03 -3.32 2.68
C ALA A 105 10.80 -4.38 3.46
#